data_AF-R6A7G9-F1
#
_entry.id   AF-R6A7G9-F1
#
_cell.length_a   1.000
_cell.length_b   1.000
_cell.length_c   1.000
_cell.angle_alpha   90.00
_cell.angle_beta   90.00
_cell.angle_gamma   90.00
#
_symmetry.space_group_name_H-M   'P 1'
#
loop_
_entity.id
_entity.type
_entity.pdbx_description
1 polymer ?
#
loop_
_entity_poly.entity_id
_entity_poly.type
_entity_poly.pdbx_seq_one_letter_code
_entity_poly.pdbx_strand_id
1 'polypeptide(L)'
;MSTFKHYNPILKDRLVSCIKSGNAELLLQVLSNLRASDFRTAGYMMANDVLTMCDSSTFWHLFINIVPVNTKAYLGTFLKAAVSLYEKGHLTLCEQILKQHVELSTAIDKQKVVDAFLPHLRSVDEVTCLVNIYYDDEREKAVQLLIKAGTLPCYYVMFNLLKSFETERIAHYVRALLMLKNQLAYNMASVLKQYFDIHNIPAVFSLHIEPYQLHRLDKGYETFIKVLTNKSK
;
A
#
# COMPACT_ATOMS: atom_id res chain seq x y z
N MET A 1 1.45 3.80 36.58
CA MET A 1 1.58 4.17 35.15
C MET A 1 3.03 3.98 34.73
N SER A 2 3.35 2.92 33.99
CA SER A 2 4.73 2.70 33.50
C SER A 2 5.00 3.62 32.32
N THR A 3 5.91 4.57 32.47
CA THR A 3 6.47 5.39 31.40
C THR A 3 7.00 4.48 30.30
N PHE A 4 6.39 4.53 29.12
CA PHE A 4 6.81 3.75 27.97
C PHE A 4 8.20 4.25 27.53
N LYS A 5 9.24 3.48 27.84
CA LYS A 5 10.59 3.79 27.37
C LYS A 5 10.68 3.37 25.90
N HIS A 6 10.78 4.34 25.00
CA HIS A 6 10.94 4.12 23.56
C HIS A 6 12.35 3.66 23.16
N TYR A 7 13.28 3.57 24.11
CA TYR A 7 14.68 3.31 23.82
C TYR A 7 15.35 2.47 24.92
N ASN A 8 16.10 1.45 24.51
CA ASN A 8 16.98 0.66 25.35
C ASN A 8 18.23 0.28 24.52
N PRO A 9 19.41 0.86 24.79
CA PRO A 9 20.59 0.69 23.94
C PRO A 9 21.10 -0.75 23.91
N ILE A 10 21.12 -1.44 25.05
CA ILE A 10 21.58 -2.84 25.14
C ILE A 10 20.67 -3.75 24.30
N LEU A 11 19.36 -3.53 24.39
CA LEU A 11 18.41 -4.28 23.60
C LEU A 11 18.52 -3.93 22.11
N LYS A 12 18.72 -2.66 21.77
CA LYS A 12 18.94 -2.22 20.38
C LYS A 12 20.18 -2.90 19.77
N ASP A 13 21.31 -2.91 20.47
CA ASP A 13 22.55 -3.53 19.98
C ASP A 13 22.37 -5.03 19.74
N ARG A 14 21.66 -5.73 20.63
CA ARG A 14 21.29 -7.15 20.42
C ARG A 14 20.41 -7.34 19.19
N LEU A 15 19.38 -6.52 19.01
CA LEU A 15 18.50 -6.61 17.85
C LEU A 15 19.28 -6.33 16.55
N VAL A 16 20.13 -5.30 16.53
CA VAL A 16 20.99 -4.97 15.37
C VAL A 16 21.95 -6.11 15.05
N SER A 17 22.54 -6.76 16.05
CA SER A 17 23.39 -7.93 15.85
C SER A 17 22.62 -9.09 15.19
N CYS A 18 21.36 -9.32 15.59
CA CYS A 18 20.51 -10.32 14.97
C CYS A 18 20.23 -9.98 13.50
N ILE A 19 19.88 -8.72 13.20
CA ILE A 19 19.66 -8.26 11.82
C ILE A 19 20.90 -8.44 10.95
N LYS A 20 22.08 -8.03 11.44
CA LYS A 20 23.34 -8.17 10.71
C LYS A 20 23.70 -9.63 10.41
N SER A 21 23.29 -10.55 11.27
CA SER A 21 23.49 -11.98 11.03
C SER A 21 22.51 -12.58 10.02
N GLY A 22 21.43 -11.86 9.68
CA GLY A 22 20.33 -12.36 8.84
C GLY A 22 19.54 -13.52 9.45
N ASN A 23 19.84 -13.94 10.68
CA ASN A 23 19.26 -15.13 11.29
C ASN A 23 17.90 -14.83 11.95
N ALA A 24 16.82 -15.23 11.26
CA ALA A 24 15.45 -15.05 11.73
C ALA A 24 15.14 -15.81 13.04
N GLU A 25 15.69 -17.01 13.21
CA GLU A 25 15.48 -17.83 14.41
C GLU A 25 16.09 -17.18 15.65
N LEU A 26 17.31 -16.65 15.52
CA LEU A 26 17.98 -15.93 16.59
C LEU A 26 17.17 -14.70 17.01
N LEU A 27 16.66 -13.93 16.04
CA LEU A 27 15.82 -12.77 16.33
C LEU A 27 14.53 -13.18 17.05
N LEU A 28 13.86 -14.26 16.61
CA LEU A 28 12.68 -14.79 17.27
C LEU A 28 12.95 -15.21 18.72
N GLN A 29 14.06 -15.93 18.95
CA GLN A 29 14.47 -16.34 20.30
C GLN A 29 14.74 -15.13 21.20
N VAL A 30 15.37 -14.08 20.66
CA VAL A 30 15.58 -12.84 21.42
C VAL A 30 14.24 -12.21 21.79
N LEU A 31 13.32 -12.09 20.83
CA LEU A 31 12.01 -11.47 21.02
C LEU A 31 11.10 -12.25 21.96
N SER A 32 11.08 -13.58 21.87
CA SER A 32 10.22 -14.45 22.70
C SER A 32 10.62 -14.44 24.17
N ASN A 33 11.90 -14.14 24.47
CA ASN A 33 12.43 -14.09 25.82
C ASN A 33 12.28 -12.72 26.50
N LEU A 34 11.70 -11.73 25.81
CA LEU A 34 11.48 -10.40 26.38
C LEU A 34 10.25 -10.38 27.28
N ARG A 35 10.32 -9.59 28.35
CA ARG A 35 9.14 -9.23 29.13
C ARG A 35 8.23 -8.34 28.28
N ALA A 36 6.93 -8.30 28.60
CA ALA A 36 5.96 -7.54 27.83
C ALA A 36 6.31 -6.04 27.64
N SER A 37 6.90 -5.39 28.64
CA SER A 37 7.37 -4.00 28.51
C SER A 37 8.51 -3.88 27.50
N ASP A 38 9.51 -4.76 27.60
CA ASP A 38 10.69 -4.74 26.73
C ASP A 38 10.35 -5.17 25.31
N PHE A 39 9.38 -6.08 25.14
CA PHE A 39 8.86 -6.47 23.83
C PHE A 39 8.22 -5.29 23.09
N ARG A 40 7.43 -4.45 23.78
CA ARG A 40 6.87 -3.24 23.15
C ARG A 40 7.96 -2.22 22.80
N THR A 41 8.96 -2.04 23.67
CA THR A 41 10.13 -1.20 23.36
C THR A 41 10.91 -1.75 22.17
N ALA A 42 11.13 -3.07 22.09
CA ALA A 42 11.74 -3.74 20.95
C ALA A 42 10.94 -3.51 19.67
N GLY A 43 9.62 -3.70 19.69
CA GLY A 43 8.76 -3.45 18.53
C GLY A 43 8.86 -2.02 18.01
N TYR A 44 8.96 -1.03 18.91
CA TYR A 44 9.20 0.36 18.54
C TYR A 44 10.59 0.56 17.89
N MET A 45 11.66 0.06 18.52
CA MET A 45 13.03 0.18 17.96
C MET A 45 13.17 -0.58 16.64
N MET A 46 12.54 -1.75 16.51
CA MET A 46 12.51 -2.54 15.29
C MET A 46 11.90 -1.76 14.13
N ALA A 47 10.74 -1.15 14.35
CA ALA A 47 10.02 -0.45 13.29
C ALA A 47 10.73 0.83 12.79
N ASN A 48 11.44 1.53 13.68
CA ASN A 48 11.99 2.86 13.37
C ASN A 48 13.50 2.88 13.12
N ASP A 49 14.24 1.98 13.78
CA ASP A 49 15.70 2.05 13.81
C ASP A 49 16.37 0.80 13.26
N VAL A 50 15.89 -0.40 13.65
CA VAL A 50 16.66 -1.64 13.46
C VAL A 50 16.36 -2.31 12.13
N LEU A 51 15.08 -2.55 11.80
CA LEU A 51 14.72 -3.15 10.50
C LEU A 51 15.04 -2.21 9.34
N THR A 52 15.05 -0.90 9.58
CA THR A 52 15.40 0.11 8.57
C THR A 52 16.88 0.12 8.18
N MET A 53 17.71 -0.73 8.82
CA MET A 53 19.11 -0.95 8.45
C MET A 53 19.29 -2.12 7.47
N CYS A 54 18.25 -2.92 7.24
CA CYS A 54 18.31 -4.07 6.34
C CYS A 54 18.46 -3.62 4.88
N ASP A 55 19.19 -4.40 4.10
CA ASP A 55 18.97 -4.44 2.66
C ASP A 55 17.64 -5.16 2.33
N SER A 56 17.21 -5.03 1.07
CA SER A 56 15.94 -5.60 0.59
C SER A 56 15.84 -7.12 0.81
N SER A 57 16.92 -7.86 0.53
CA SER A 57 16.93 -9.34 0.63
C SER A 57 16.77 -9.79 2.08
N THR A 58 17.58 -9.22 2.97
CA THR A 58 17.56 -9.51 4.41
C THR A 58 16.22 -9.13 5.01
N PHE A 59 15.67 -7.98 4.63
CA PHE A 59 14.35 -7.56 5.11
C PHE A 59 13.27 -8.60 4.76
N TRP A 60 13.20 -9.02 3.49
CA TRP A 60 12.17 -9.96 3.07
C TRP A 60 12.38 -11.37 3.64
N HIS A 61 13.63 -11.81 3.78
CA HIS A 61 13.95 -13.06 4.47
C HIS A 61 13.43 -13.06 5.91
N LEU A 62 13.67 -11.98 6.66
CA LEU A 62 13.15 -11.84 8.02
C LEU A 62 11.62 -11.72 8.03
N PHE A 63 11.02 -10.97 7.09
CA PHE A 63 9.58 -10.80 6.99
C PHE A 63 8.86 -12.16 6.89
N ILE A 64 9.27 -13.01 5.93
CA ILE A 64 8.56 -14.27 5.68
C ILE A 64 8.78 -15.31 6.77
N ASN A 65 9.90 -15.27 7.49
CA ASN A 65 10.19 -16.23 8.55
C ASN A 65 9.67 -15.79 9.94
N ILE A 66 9.47 -14.50 10.18
CA ILE A 66 9.08 -13.97 11.49
C ILE A 66 7.60 -13.63 11.56
N VAL A 67 7.06 -12.96 10.53
CA VAL A 67 5.68 -12.46 10.55
C VAL A 67 4.66 -13.59 10.74
N PRO A 68 4.75 -14.75 10.05
CA PRO A 68 3.78 -15.84 10.21
C PRO A 68 3.77 -16.47 11.61
N VAL A 69 4.86 -16.37 12.38
CA VAL A 69 4.94 -16.93 13.75
C VAL A 69 3.93 -16.26 14.68
N ASN A 70 3.76 -14.93 14.55
CA ASN A 70 2.73 -14.19 15.27
C ASN A 70 2.41 -12.88 14.54
N THR A 71 1.50 -12.96 13.57
CA THR A 71 1.16 -11.83 12.71
C THR A 71 0.62 -10.62 13.48
N LYS A 72 -0.11 -10.85 14.58
CA LYS A 72 -0.62 -9.78 15.46
C LYS A 72 0.50 -8.99 16.11
N ALA A 73 1.61 -9.65 16.44
CA ALA A 73 2.75 -9.02 17.11
C ALA A 73 3.70 -8.34 16.12
N TYR A 74 3.92 -8.92 14.94
CA TYR A 74 5.04 -8.52 14.08
C TYR A 74 4.63 -7.74 12.82
N LEU A 75 3.47 -8.02 12.22
CA LEU A 75 3.13 -7.48 10.90
C LEU A 75 3.17 -5.95 10.87
N GLY A 76 2.56 -5.28 11.85
CA GLY A 76 2.56 -3.80 11.91
C GLY A 76 3.96 -3.20 12.06
N THR A 77 4.83 -3.83 12.86
CA THR A 77 6.23 -3.41 13.04
C THR A 77 7.01 -3.54 11.74
N PHE A 78 6.87 -4.67 11.04
CA PHE A 78 7.55 -4.89 9.77
C PHE A 78 7.03 -3.96 8.68
N LEU A 79 5.70 -3.78 8.56
CA LEU A 79 5.13 -2.89 7.54
C LEU A 79 5.58 -1.44 7.72
N LYS A 80 5.65 -0.95 8.96
CA LYS A 80 6.17 0.39 9.24
C LYS A 80 7.61 0.57 8.76
N ALA A 81 8.47 -0.41 9.03
CA ALA A 81 9.85 -0.40 8.54
C ALA A 81 9.93 -0.55 7.01
N ALA A 82 9.10 -1.41 6.43
CA ALA A 82 9.06 -1.68 5.00
C ALA A 82 8.76 -0.41 4.19
N VAL A 83 7.73 0.34 4.61
CA VAL A 83 7.36 1.62 4.00
C VAL A 83 8.53 2.61 4.11
N SER A 84 9.16 2.73 5.28
CA SER A 84 10.31 3.62 5.44
C SER A 84 11.49 3.26 4.53
N LEU A 85 11.81 1.97 4.39
CA LEU A 85 12.87 1.51 3.49
C LEU A 85 12.51 1.76 2.02
N TYR A 86 11.25 1.49 1.63
CA TYR A 86 10.77 1.69 0.26
C TYR A 86 10.84 3.17 -0.13
N GLU A 87 10.37 4.07 0.74
CA GLU A 87 10.44 5.51 0.52
C GLU A 87 11.88 6.02 0.35
N LYS A 88 12.83 5.42 1.08
CA LYS A 88 14.27 5.71 0.93
C LYS A 88 14.93 5.04 -0.27
N GLY A 89 14.22 4.17 -1.00
CA GLY A 89 14.75 3.42 -2.14
C GLY A 89 15.64 2.22 -1.76
N HIS A 90 15.56 1.75 -0.51
CA HIS A 90 16.32 0.60 -0.01
C HIS A 90 15.55 -0.72 -0.05
N LEU A 91 14.24 -0.68 -0.29
CA LEU A 91 13.39 -1.84 -0.44
C LEU A 91 12.73 -1.85 -1.83
N THR A 92 12.79 -2.99 -2.48
CA THR A 92 12.01 -3.31 -3.69
C THR A 92 10.97 -4.35 -3.33
N LEU A 93 9.77 -4.29 -3.92
CA LEU A 93 8.77 -5.33 -3.68
C LEU A 93 9.27 -6.68 -4.19
N CYS A 94 9.12 -7.73 -3.39
CA CYS A 94 9.46 -9.10 -3.78
C CYS A 94 8.18 -9.90 -4.04
N GLU A 95 7.83 -10.06 -5.32
CA GLU A 95 6.61 -10.76 -5.74
C GLU A 95 6.51 -12.17 -5.16
N GLN A 96 7.60 -12.94 -5.19
CA GLN A 96 7.63 -14.31 -4.66
C GLN A 96 7.28 -14.34 -3.16
N ILE A 97 7.85 -13.44 -2.36
CA ILE A 97 7.61 -13.40 -0.92
C ILE A 97 6.23 -12.85 -0.59
N LEU A 98 5.72 -11.90 -1.38
CA LEU A 98 4.35 -11.43 -1.24
C LEU A 98 3.33 -12.53 -1.56
N LYS A 99 3.56 -13.35 -2.59
CA LYS A 99 2.73 -14.53 -2.91
C LYS A 99 2.75 -15.55 -1.77
N GLN A 100 3.92 -15.87 -1.23
CA GLN A 100 4.04 -16.75 -0.06
C GLN A 100 3.31 -16.19 1.16
N HIS A 101 3.41 -14.89 1.41
CA HIS A 101 2.67 -14.25 2.50
C HIS A 101 1.15 -14.39 2.33
N VAL A 102 0.61 -14.28 1.11
CA VAL A 102 -0.82 -14.46 0.84
C VAL A 102 -1.33 -15.84 1.27
N GLU A 103 -0.54 -16.90 1.05
CA GLU A 103 -0.88 -18.28 1.43
C GLU A 103 -0.96 -18.48 2.95
N LEU A 104 -0.17 -17.71 3.70
CA LEU A 104 -0.05 -17.80 5.16
C LEU A 104 -0.95 -16.81 5.92
N SER A 105 -1.72 -15.97 5.21
CA SER A 105 -2.34 -14.79 5.79
C SER A 105 -3.86 -14.81 5.80
N THR A 106 -4.43 -14.23 6.86
CA THR A 106 -5.87 -13.95 6.91
C THR A 106 -6.23 -12.78 6.00
N ALA A 107 -7.53 -12.59 5.72
CA ALA A 107 -8.01 -11.43 4.96
C ALA A 107 -7.63 -10.08 5.59
N ILE A 108 -7.56 -10.01 6.92
CA ILE A 108 -7.16 -8.80 7.66
C ILE A 108 -5.68 -8.50 7.45
N ASP A 109 -4.84 -9.53 7.44
CA ASP A 109 -3.39 -9.36 7.29
C ASP A 109 -3.04 -8.95 5.85
N LYS A 110 -3.72 -9.55 4.86
CA LYS A 110 -3.68 -9.13 3.46
C LYS A 110 -4.03 -7.66 3.30
N GLN A 111 -5.13 -7.22 3.92
CA GLN A 111 -5.55 -5.82 3.88
C GLN A 111 -4.52 -4.88 4.49
N LYS A 112 -3.89 -5.24 5.62
CA LYS A 112 -2.84 -4.41 6.23
C LYS A 112 -1.64 -4.20 5.32
N VAL A 113 -1.18 -5.24 4.61
CA VAL A 113 -0.06 -5.10 3.66
C VAL A 113 -0.43 -4.12 2.55
N VAL A 114 -1.60 -4.30 1.95
CA VAL A 114 -2.05 -3.47 0.83
C VAL A 114 -2.31 -2.02 1.25
N ASP A 115 -2.97 -1.81 2.40
CA ASP A 115 -3.18 -0.48 3.00
C ASP A 115 -1.86 0.21 3.33
N ALA A 116 -0.82 -0.54 3.74
CA ALA A 116 0.48 0.02 4.06
C ALA A 116 1.28 0.43 2.82
N PHE A 117 1.26 -0.35 1.75
CA PHE A 117 2.10 -0.08 0.57
C PHE A 117 1.44 0.82 -0.47
N LEU A 118 0.15 0.62 -0.80
CA LEU A 118 -0.51 1.32 -1.92
C LEU A 118 -0.32 2.86 -1.93
N PRO A 119 -0.40 3.56 -0.79
CA PRO A 119 -0.22 5.01 -0.78
C PRO A 119 1.19 5.48 -1.17
N HIS A 120 2.19 4.58 -1.15
CA HIS A 120 3.59 4.90 -1.35
C HIS A 120 4.13 4.41 -2.71
N LEU A 121 3.48 3.44 -3.36
CA LEU A 121 3.94 2.88 -4.63
C LEU A 121 4.03 3.93 -5.74
N ARG A 122 5.12 3.85 -6.51
CA ARG A 122 5.53 4.91 -7.44
C ARG A 122 5.12 4.63 -8.88
N SER A 123 4.97 3.35 -9.25
CA SER A 123 4.66 2.94 -10.62
C SER A 123 3.33 2.22 -10.74
N VAL A 124 2.78 2.24 -11.96
CA VAL A 124 1.59 1.45 -12.33
C VAL A 124 1.87 -0.05 -12.20
N ASP A 125 3.08 -0.49 -12.56
CA ASP A 125 3.45 -1.90 -12.53
C ASP A 125 3.49 -2.43 -11.09
N GLU A 126 4.01 -1.66 -10.15
CA GLU A 126 4.03 -2.01 -8.73
C GLU A 126 2.60 -2.12 -8.17
N VAL A 127 1.74 -1.14 -8.47
CA VAL A 127 0.34 -1.17 -8.01
C VAL A 127 -0.41 -2.35 -8.62
N THR A 128 -0.24 -2.58 -9.92
CA THR A 128 -0.88 -3.70 -10.63
C THR A 128 -0.41 -5.03 -10.05
N CYS A 129 0.89 -5.20 -9.85
CA CYS A 129 1.48 -6.39 -9.23
C CYS A 129 0.90 -6.64 -7.83
N LEU A 130 0.88 -5.62 -6.97
CA LEU A 130 0.36 -5.77 -5.60
C LEU A 130 -1.15 -6.10 -5.60
N VAL A 131 -1.94 -5.43 -6.44
CA VAL A 131 -3.38 -5.71 -6.57
C VAL A 131 -3.62 -7.14 -7.04
N ASN A 132 -2.91 -7.59 -8.08
CA ASN A 132 -3.08 -8.95 -8.61
C ASN A 132 -2.64 -10.02 -7.60
N ILE A 133 -1.57 -9.80 -6.84
CA ILE A 133 -1.15 -10.77 -5.81
C ILE A 133 -2.21 -10.94 -4.73
N TYR A 134 -2.83 -9.85 -4.28
CA TYR A 134 -3.70 -9.88 -3.10
C TYR A 134 -5.20 -9.98 -3.39
N TYR A 135 -5.65 -9.55 -4.58
CA TYR A 135 -7.07 -9.32 -4.90
C TYR A 135 -7.43 -9.57 -6.37
N ASP A 136 -6.75 -10.49 -7.08
CA ASP A 136 -7.07 -10.82 -8.50
C ASP A 136 -8.56 -11.15 -8.70
N ASP A 137 -9.10 -11.99 -7.81
CA ASP A 137 -10.49 -12.45 -7.84
C ASP A 137 -11.47 -11.51 -7.11
N GLU A 138 -10.99 -10.50 -6.39
CA GLU A 138 -11.80 -9.59 -5.57
C GLU A 138 -11.74 -8.15 -6.13
N ARG A 139 -12.01 -7.99 -7.43
CA ARG A 139 -11.85 -6.69 -8.14
C ARG A 139 -12.61 -5.52 -7.49
N GLU A 140 -13.81 -5.74 -6.96
CA GLU A 140 -14.57 -4.67 -6.30
C GLU A 140 -13.84 -4.14 -5.05
N LYS A 141 -13.18 -5.03 -4.30
CA LYS A 141 -12.38 -4.69 -3.13
C LYS A 141 -11.07 -4.00 -3.53
N ALA A 142 -10.44 -4.47 -4.61
CA ALA A 142 -9.28 -3.81 -5.19
C ALA A 142 -9.59 -2.35 -5.54
N VAL A 143 -10.73 -2.09 -6.21
CA VAL A 143 -11.17 -0.72 -6.53
C VAL A 143 -11.36 0.13 -5.26
N GLN A 144 -11.99 -0.39 -4.22
CA GLN A 144 -12.15 0.34 -2.95
C GLN A 144 -10.81 0.72 -2.32
N LEU A 145 -9.83 -0.18 -2.35
CA LEU A 145 -8.49 0.06 -1.83
C LEU A 145 -7.73 1.11 -2.66
N LEU A 146 -7.85 1.05 -3.99
CA LEU A 146 -7.25 2.02 -4.91
C LEU A 146 -7.84 3.43 -4.73
N ILE A 147 -9.16 3.53 -4.53
CA ILE A 147 -9.84 4.80 -4.18
C ILE A 147 -9.27 5.36 -2.89
N LYS A 148 -9.16 4.52 -1.85
CA LYS A 148 -8.66 4.91 -0.54
C LYS A 148 -7.20 5.37 -0.57
N ALA A 149 -6.35 4.71 -1.36
CA ALA A 149 -4.95 5.07 -1.51
C ALA A 149 -4.76 6.40 -2.26
N GLY A 150 -5.57 6.65 -3.28
CA GLY A 150 -5.74 7.99 -3.87
C GLY A 150 -4.52 8.56 -4.61
N THR A 151 -3.56 7.73 -5.00
CA THR A 151 -2.38 8.15 -5.78
C THR A 151 -2.65 8.10 -7.29
N LEU A 152 -1.83 8.81 -8.08
CA LEU A 152 -1.95 8.80 -9.56
C LEU A 152 -1.85 7.38 -10.15
N PRO A 153 -0.87 6.52 -9.78
CA PRO A 153 -0.83 5.15 -10.24
C PRO A 153 -2.08 4.36 -9.84
N CYS A 154 -2.56 4.54 -8.60
CA CYS A 154 -3.76 3.86 -8.11
C CYS A 154 -5.00 4.23 -8.94
N TYR A 155 -5.20 5.51 -9.24
CA TYR A 155 -6.33 5.95 -10.06
C TYR A 155 -6.26 5.45 -11.49
N TYR A 156 -5.07 5.34 -12.08
CA TYR A 156 -4.92 4.75 -13.41
C TYR A 156 -5.24 3.25 -13.43
N VAL A 157 -4.74 2.49 -12.44
CA VAL A 157 -5.05 1.05 -12.32
C VAL A 157 -6.55 0.86 -12.09
N MET A 158 -7.14 1.66 -11.19
CA MET A 158 -8.58 1.67 -10.94
C MET A 158 -9.38 1.96 -12.21
N PHE A 159 -9.02 3.01 -12.96
CA PHE A 159 -9.68 3.36 -14.23
C PHE A 159 -9.74 2.17 -15.19
N ASN A 160 -8.64 1.43 -15.33
CA ASN A 160 -8.58 0.27 -16.21
C ASN A 160 -9.42 -0.90 -15.70
N LEU A 161 -9.44 -1.16 -14.39
CA LEU A 161 -10.30 -2.20 -13.80
C LEU A 161 -11.79 -1.91 -14.05
N LEU A 162 -12.19 -0.66 -13.89
CA LEU A 162 -13.58 -0.22 -14.04
C LEU A 162 -14.13 -0.39 -15.47
N LYS A 163 -13.28 -0.52 -16.49
CA LYS A 163 -13.73 -0.79 -17.87
C LYS A 163 -14.48 -2.11 -18.03
N SER A 164 -14.31 -3.03 -17.08
CA SER A 164 -15.02 -4.31 -17.04
C SER A 164 -16.27 -4.30 -16.15
N PHE A 165 -16.62 -3.16 -15.54
CA PHE A 165 -17.74 -3.05 -14.62
C PHE A 165 -18.96 -2.40 -15.27
N GLU A 166 -20.14 -2.75 -14.75
CA GLU A 166 -21.41 -2.13 -15.10
C GLU A 166 -21.48 -0.66 -14.64
N THR A 167 -22.15 0.18 -15.43
CA THR A 167 -22.25 1.63 -15.22
C THR A 167 -22.82 2.00 -13.85
N GLU A 168 -23.79 1.24 -13.32
CA GLU A 168 -24.36 1.47 -11.98
C GLU A 168 -23.31 1.33 -10.88
N ARG A 169 -22.40 0.36 -11.03
CA ARG A 169 -21.31 0.13 -10.08
C ARG A 169 -20.29 1.25 -10.18
N ILE A 170 -19.94 1.69 -11.39
CA ILE A 170 -19.04 2.83 -11.58
C ILE A 170 -19.64 4.10 -10.95
N ALA A 171 -20.95 4.33 -11.08
CA ALA A 171 -21.64 5.45 -10.45
C ALA A 171 -21.52 5.45 -8.91
N HIS A 172 -21.52 4.27 -8.28
CA HIS A 172 -21.23 4.14 -6.85
C HIS A 172 -19.82 4.63 -6.49
N TYR A 173 -18.81 4.24 -7.26
CA TYR A 173 -17.42 4.66 -7.03
C TYR A 173 -17.19 6.15 -7.31
N VAL A 174 -17.88 6.73 -8.29
CA VAL A 174 -17.88 8.19 -8.50
C VAL A 174 -18.37 8.91 -7.25
N ARG A 175 -19.45 8.46 -6.62
CA ARG A 175 -19.93 9.04 -5.36
C ARG A 175 -18.92 8.85 -4.23
N ALA A 176 -18.29 7.69 -4.14
CA ALA A 176 -17.24 7.43 -3.14
C ALA A 176 -16.05 8.40 -3.28
N LEU A 177 -15.60 8.67 -4.51
CA LEU A 177 -14.52 9.63 -4.79
C LEU A 177 -14.90 11.06 -4.35
N LEU A 178 -16.14 11.48 -4.59
CA LEU A 178 -16.64 12.80 -4.15
C LEU A 178 -16.62 12.98 -2.62
N MET A 179 -16.78 11.88 -1.87
CA MET A 179 -16.72 11.90 -0.40
C MET A 179 -15.31 12.11 0.16
N LEU A 180 -14.26 11.89 -0.62
CA LEU A 180 -12.87 12.07 -0.18
C LEU A 180 -12.42 13.53 -0.09
N LYS A 181 -13.23 14.46 -0.60
CA LYS A 181 -13.05 15.92 -0.47
C LYS A 181 -11.66 16.45 -0.86
N ASN A 182 -10.95 15.80 -1.79
CA ASN A 182 -9.67 16.26 -2.32
C ASN A 182 -9.73 16.45 -3.85
N GLN A 183 -8.95 17.40 -4.37
CA GLN A 183 -9.01 17.81 -5.77
C GLN A 183 -8.77 16.65 -6.73
N LEU A 184 -7.83 15.76 -6.42
CA LEU A 184 -7.48 14.66 -7.32
C LEU A 184 -8.62 13.64 -7.43
N ALA A 185 -9.27 13.31 -6.31
CA ALA A 185 -10.46 12.47 -6.29
C ALA A 185 -11.64 13.11 -7.05
N TYR A 186 -11.85 14.43 -6.90
CA TYR A 186 -12.85 15.17 -7.67
C TYR A 186 -12.57 15.13 -9.18
N ASN A 187 -11.32 15.34 -9.58
CA ASN A 187 -10.92 15.22 -10.98
C ASN A 187 -11.16 13.80 -11.49
N MET A 188 -10.82 12.78 -10.69
CA MET A 188 -11.03 11.38 -11.06
C MET A 188 -12.52 11.04 -11.20
N ALA A 189 -13.36 11.54 -10.29
CA ALA A 189 -14.82 11.43 -10.40
C ALA A 189 -15.34 12.08 -11.69
N SER A 190 -14.79 13.24 -12.09
CA SER A 190 -15.13 13.89 -13.36
C SER A 190 -14.72 13.07 -14.57
N VAL A 191 -13.50 12.50 -14.55
CA VAL A 191 -12.99 11.61 -15.60
C VAL A 191 -13.92 10.41 -15.78
N LEU A 192 -14.26 9.71 -14.70
CA LEU A 192 -15.14 8.55 -14.75
C LEU A 192 -16.54 8.91 -15.25
N LYS A 193 -17.10 10.03 -14.77
CA LYS A 193 -18.41 10.50 -15.21
C LYS A 193 -18.44 10.73 -16.72
N GLN A 194 -17.44 11.43 -17.26
CA GLN A 194 -17.39 11.77 -18.69
C GLN A 194 -17.02 10.58 -19.58
N TYR A 195 -16.10 9.72 -19.15
CA TYR A 195 -15.65 8.58 -19.94
C TYR A 195 -16.69 7.45 -20.01
N PHE A 196 -17.38 7.16 -18.91
CA PHE A 196 -18.41 6.11 -18.84
C PHE A 196 -19.84 6.62 -19.05
N ASP A 197 -19.98 7.89 -19.46
CA ASP A 197 -21.27 8.56 -19.69
C ASP A 197 -22.27 8.42 -18.51
N ILE A 198 -21.78 8.69 -17.30
CA ILE A 198 -22.57 8.48 -16.08
C ILE A 198 -23.47 9.70 -15.83
N HIS A 199 -24.78 9.48 -15.86
CA HIS A 199 -25.78 10.49 -15.55
C HIS A 199 -26.14 10.51 -14.05
N ASN A 200 -26.87 11.54 -13.61
CA ASN A 200 -27.44 11.64 -12.27
C ASN A 200 -26.43 11.66 -11.10
N ILE A 201 -25.26 12.28 -11.30
CA ILE A 201 -24.31 12.57 -10.22
C ILE A 201 -24.55 14.01 -9.73
N PRO A 202 -24.94 14.23 -8.45
CA PRO A 202 -25.27 15.54 -7.91
C PRO A 202 -24.01 16.34 -7.55
N ALA A 203 -23.16 16.60 -8.54
CA ALA A 203 -21.94 17.38 -8.38
C ALA A 203 -21.66 18.24 -9.62
N VAL A 204 -21.19 19.45 -9.36
CA VAL A 204 -20.66 20.36 -10.38
C VAL A 204 -19.17 20.07 -10.53
N PHE A 205 -18.74 19.69 -11.73
CA PHE A 205 -17.35 19.35 -12.00
C PHE A 205 -16.67 20.50 -12.74
N SER A 206 -15.54 20.95 -12.20
CA SER A 206 -14.72 21.99 -12.85
C SER A 206 -13.83 21.44 -13.97
N LEU A 207 -13.49 20.15 -13.91
CA LEU A 207 -12.70 19.49 -14.94
C LEU A 207 -13.59 19.17 -16.14
N HIS A 208 -13.49 19.96 -17.21
CA HIS A 208 -14.09 19.68 -18.50
C HIS A 208 -13.09 18.92 -19.37
N ILE A 209 -13.52 17.79 -19.95
CA ILE A 209 -12.68 16.95 -20.80
C ILE A 209 -13.28 16.95 -22.20
N GLU A 210 -12.51 17.47 -23.15
CA GLU A 210 -12.95 17.52 -24.54
C GLU A 210 -13.07 16.09 -25.12
N PRO A 211 -13.97 15.84 -26.10
CA PRO A 211 -14.17 14.49 -26.66
C PRO A 211 -12.87 13.82 -27.15
N TYR A 212 -11.96 14.58 -27.76
CA TYR A 212 -10.68 14.06 -28.22
C TYR A 212 -9.72 13.68 -27.08
N GLN A 213 -9.91 14.23 -25.87
CA GLN A 213 -9.12 13.91 -24.69
C GLN A 213 -9.62 12.61 -24.03
N LEU A 214 -10.87 12.21 -24.23
CA LEU A 214 -11.38 10.93 -23.74
C LEU A 214 -10.63 9.75 -24.39
N HIS A 215 -10.45 9.78 -25.72
CA HIS A 215 -9.63 8.78 -26.43
C HIS A 215 -8.15 8.77 -26.01
N ARG A 216 -7.67 9.85 -25.39
CA ARG A 216 -6.30 9.95 -24.91
C ARG A 216 -6.10 9.22 -23.57
N LEU A 217 -7.14 9.05 -22.77
CA LEU A 217 -7.09 8.30 -21.49
C LEU A 217 -6.66 6.84 -21.70
N ASP A 218 -6.96 6.26 -22.86
CA ASP A 218 -6.61 4.88 -23.23
C ASP A 218 -5.20 4.71 -23.76
N LYS A 219 -4.47 5.80 -24.05
CA LYS A 219 -3.14 5.74 -24.66
C LYS A 219 -2.03 5.35 -23.69
N GLY A 220 -2.29 5.44 -22.38
CA GLY A 220 -1.32 5.08 -21.35
C GLY A 220 -1.26 6.06 -20.18
N TYR A 221 -0.49 5.67 -19.16
CA TYR A 221 -0.42 6.35 -17.86
C TYR A 221 -0.07 7.84 -17.95
N GLU A 222 0.95 8.20 -18.75
CA GLU A 222 1.37 9.61 -18.90
C GLU A 222 0.28 10.51 -19.48
N THR A 223 -0.50 9.98 -20.41
CA THR A 223 -1.58 10.74 -21.04
C THR A 223 -2.76 10.87 -20.08
N PHE A 224 -3.05 9.81 -19.33
CA PHE A 224 -4.06 9.82 -18.28
C PHE A 224 -3.75 10.87 -17.20
N ILE A 225 -2.52 10.94 -16.69
CA ILE A 225 -2.14 11.93 -15.68
C ILE A 225 -2.33 13.36 -16.18
N LYS A 226 -1.97 13.64 -17.45
CA LYS A 226 -2.12 14.99 -18.03
C LYS A 226 -3.57 15.46 -18.01
N VAL A 227 -4.50 14.57 -18.37
CA VAL A 227 -5.93 14.85 -18.31
C VAL A 227 -6.38 14.99 -16.85
N LEU A 228 -6.01 14.04 -15.98
CA LEU A 228 -6.45 14.00 -14.60
C LEU A 228 -5.97 15.21 -13.76
N THR A 229 -4.77 15.69 -14.03
CA THR A 229 -4.17 16.84 -13.30
C THR A 229 -4.49 18.19 -13.96
N ASN A 230 -5.23 18.19 -15.07
CA ASN A 230 -5.50 19.37 -15.89
C ASN A 230 -4.23 20.18 -16.24
N LYS A 231 -3.07 19.50 -16.31
CA LYS A 231 -1.81 20.10 -16.78
C LYS A 231 -1.85 20.14 -18.30
N SER A 232 -2.72 20.99 -18.82
CA SER A 232 -2.63 21.51 -20.18
C SER A 232 -1.40 22.40 -20.21
N LYS A 233 -0.46 22.13 -21.12
CA LYS A 233 0.60 23.11 -21.43
C LYS A 233 -0.02 24.44 -21.86
#